data_AF-A0AAV9XNM0-F1
#
_entry.id   AF-A0AAV9XNM0-F1
#
_cell.length_a   1.000
_cell.length_b   1.000
_cell.length_c   1.000
_cell.angle_alpha   90.00
_cell.angle_beta   90.00
_cell.angle_gamma   90.00
#
_symmetry.space_group_name_H-M   'P 1'
#
loop_
_entity.id
_entity.type
_entity.pdbx_description
1 polymer ?
#
loop_
_entity_poly.entity_id
_entity_poly.type
_entity_poly.pdbx_seq_one_letter_code
_entity_poly.pdbx_strand_id
1 'polypeptide(L)'
;MKVQVILLAFVGAALAVPQVKTVYQTCGGHVVNPATCPKGYICVDNPNSCSMAADCLGICVKPQACGGFAGLRCPVGKKCYDDPRDDCDPNAGGADCIGICI
;
A
#
# COMPACT_ATOMS: atom_id res chain seq x y z
N MET A 1 13.30 -12.62 58.51
CA MET A 1 12.81 -13.17 57.23
C MET A 1 12.62 -12.00 56.27
N LYS A 2 13.57 -11.76 55.35
CA LYS A 2 13.50 -10.69 54.35
C LYS A 2 13.07 -11.34 53.03
N VAL A 3 11.80 -11.17 52.65
CA VAL A 3 11.28 -11.65 51.36
C VAL A 3 11.70 -10.63 50.30
N GLN A 4 12.71 -10.98 49.52
CA GLN A 4 13.15 -10.18 48.38
C GLN A 4 12.22 -10.50 47.20
N VAL A 5 11.28 -9.61 46.90
CA VAL A 5 10.43 -9.71 45.70
C VAL A 5 11.31 -9.35 44.50
N ILE A 6 11.80 -10.35 43.78
CA ILE A 6 12.55 -10.15 42.54
C ILE A 6 11.52 -9.80 41.46
N LEU A 7 11.36 -8.50 41.19
CA LEU A 7 10.59 -7.97 40.09
C LEU A 7 11.31 -8.35 38.78
N LEU A 8 10.93 -9.47 38.16
CA LEU A 8 11.42 -9.88 36.85
C LEU A 8 10.90 -8.89 35.81
N ALA A 9 11.75 -7.92 35.44
CA ALA A 9 11.49 -7.02 34.33
C ALA A 9 11.51 -7.82 33.03
N PHE A 10 10.34 -8.09 32.46
CA PHE A 10 10.21 -8.60 31.10
C PHE A 10 10.67 -7.52 30.13
N VAL A 11 11.95 -7.55 29.75
CA VAL A 11 12.47 -6.76 28.64
C VAL A 11 11.91 -7.40 27.36
N GLY A 12 10.76 -6.91 26.91
CA GLY A 12 10.16 -7.29 25.65
C GLY A 12 11.09 -6.89 24.51
N ALA A 13 11.81 -7.87 23.93
CA ALA A 13 12.57 -7.67 22.72
C ALA A 13 11.58 -7.35 21.58
N ALA A 14 11.57 -6.10 21.14
CA ALA A 14 10.90 -5.72 19.91
C ALA A 14 11.59 -6.45 18.75
N LEU A 15 10.97 -7.53 18.28
CA LEU A 15 11.40 -8.21 17.06
C LEU A 15 11.26 -7.21 15.92
N ALA A 16 12.40 -6.75 15.39
CA ALA A 16 12.44 -5.97 14.17
C ALA A 16 11.83 -6.82 13.05
N VAL A 17 10.60 -6.49 12.64
CA VAL A 17 9.97 -7.11 11.47
C VAL A 17 10.81 -6.70 10.25
N PRO A 18 11.38 -7.66 9.49
CA PRO A 18 12.06 -7.32 8.26
C PRO A 18 11.05 -6.65 7.32
N GLN A 19 11.34 -5.40 6.95
CA GLN A 19 10.54 -4.64 5.99
C GLN A 19 10.62 -5.37 4.65
N VAL A 20 9.65 -6.24 4.37
CA VAL A 20 9.54 -6.92 3.08
C VAL A 20 9.32 -5.82 2.05
N LYS A 21 10.39 -5.43 1.36
CA LYS A 21 10.31 -4.52 0.23
C LYS A 21 9.53 -5.26 -0.84
N THR A 22 8.24 -4.97 -0.95
CA THR A 22 7.34 -5.60 -1.93
C THR A 22 7.86 -5.26 -3.32
N VAL A 23 8.51 -6.24 -3.97
CA VAL A 23 8.97 -6.09 -5.36
C VAL A 23 7.75 -6.27 -6.24
N TYR A 24 7.17 -5.15 -6.67
CA TYR A 24 6.07 -5.14 -7.63
C TYR A 24 6.60 -5.36 -9.06
N GLN A 25 5.87 -6.14 -9.87
CA GLN A 25 6.11 -6.18 -11.32
C GLN A 25 5.73 -4.83 -11.92
N THR A 26 6.54 -4.29 -12.83
CA THR A 26 6.22 -3.07 -13.57
C THR A 26 5.19 -3.31 -14.68
N CYS A 27 4.42 -2.28 -15.03
CA CYS A 27 3.43 -2.31 -16.10
C CYS A 27 3.24 -0.96 -16.77
N GLY A 28 2.52 -0.94 -17.89
CA GLY A 28 2.18 0.28 -18.62
C GLY A 28 3.37 0.89 -19.39
N GLY A 29 3.39 2.22 -19.45
CA GLY A 29 4.37 3.02 -20.19
C GLY A 29 3.92 3.37 -21.62
N HIS A 30 4.37 4.52 -22.12
CA HIS A 30 4.07 5.02 -23.47
C HIS A 30 5.00 4.40 -24.52
N VAL A 31 4.91 3.08 -24.69
CA VAL A 31 5.73 2.29 -25.63
C VAL A 31 4.85 1.46 -26.55
N VAL A 32 5.40 0.99 -27.69
CA VAL A 32 4.66 0.22 -28.72
C VAL A 32 4.01 -1.05 -28.15
N ASN A 33 4.66 -1.71 -27.19
CA ASN A 33 4.15 -2.90 -26.52
C ASN A 33 4.30 -2.75 -24.99
N PRO A 34 3.32 -2.13 -24.31
CA PRO A 34 3.40 -1.89 -22.88
C PRO A 34 3.29 -3.19 -22.08
N ALA A 35 4.03 -3.28 -20.98
CA ALA A 35 3.99 -4.45 -20.11
C ALA A 35 2.61 -4.58 -19.44
N THR A 36 2.00 -5.76 -19.55
CA THR A 36 0.69 -6.05 -18.94
C THR A 36 0.83 -6.81 -17.63
N CYS A 37 -0.15 -6.64 -16.73
CA CYS A 37 -0.18 -7.38 -15.48
C CYS A 37 -0.69 -8.82 -15.65
N PRO A 38 -0.26 -9.75 -14.77
CA PRO A 38 -0.83 -11.09 -14.70
C PRO A 38 -2.34 -11.07 -14.43
N LYS A 39 -3.03 -12.17 -14.73
CA LYS A 39 -4.46 -12.29 -14.49
C LYS A 39 -4.80 -12.03 -13.01
N GLY A 40 -5.79 -11.16 -12.78
CA GLY A 40 -6.25 -10.79 -11.43
C GLY A 40 -5.45 -9.66 -10.78
N TYR A 41 -4.50 -9.07 -11.49
CA TYR A 41 -3.80 -7.86 -11.10
C TYR A 41 -4.24 -6.70 -12.01
N ILE A 42 -4.11 -5.49 -11.47
CA ILE A 42 -4.35 -4.26 -12.21
C ILE A 42 -3.07 -3.44 -12.25
N CYS A 43 -2.95 -2.61 -13.29
CA CYS A 43 -1.84 -1.66 -13.42
C CYS A 43 -2.26 -0.33 -12.77
N VAL A 44 -1.49 0.13 -11.78
CA VAL A 44 -1.70 1.42 -11.09
C VAL A 44 -0.39 2.20 -11.04
N ASP A 45 -0.49 3.49 -10.73
CA ASP A 45 0.68 4.34 -10.53
C ASP A 45 1.58 3.81 -9.42
N ASN A 46 2.88 3.92 -9.61
CA ASN A 46 3.85 3.60 -8.57
C ASN A 46 3.99 4.79 -7.62
N PRO A 47 3.57 4.69 -6.34
CA PRO A 47 3.63 5.82 -5.41
C PRO A 47 5.06 6.24 -5.05
N ASN A 48 6.07 5.43 -5.38
CA ASN A 48 7.48 5.76 -5.21
C ASN A 48 8.14 6.28 -6.50
N SER A 49 7.35 6.56 -7.53
CA SER A 49 7.78 7.13 -8.80
C SER A 49 6.82 8.25 -9.22
N CYS A 50 6.93 8.69 -10.47
CA CYS A 50 5.95 9.58 -11.11
C CYS A 50 4.74 8.78 -11.62
N SER A 51 3.67 9.51 -11.95
CA SER A 51 2.43 8.92 -12.50
C SER A 51 2.62 8.38 -13.91
N MET A 52 1.85 7.37 -14.29
CA MET A 52 1.74 6.90 -15.67
C MET A 52 1.25 8.00 -16.63
N ALA A 53 0.53 9.01 -16.14
CA ALA A 53 0.15 10.18 -16.93
C ALA A 53 1.36 11.05 -17.34
N ALA A 54 2.48 10.94 -16.62
CA ALA A 54 3.76 11.58 -16.93
C ALA A 54 4.74 10.60 -17.61
N ASP A 55 4.23 9.56 -18.29
CA ASP A 55 4.98 8.52 -18.98
C ASP A 55 5.90 7.66 -18.09
N CYS A 56 5.61 7.59 -16.79
CA CYS A 56 6.33 6.71 -15.88
C CYS A 56 5.72 5.31 -15.82
N LEU A 57 6.51 4.33 -15.38
CA LEU A 57 6.04 2.95 -15.26
C LEU A 57 5.12 2.79 -14.04
N GLY A 58 4.03 2.08 -14.23
CA GLY A 58 3.15 1.63 -13.15
C GLY A 58 3.64 0.34 -12.50
N ILE A 59 2.85 -0.15 -11.55
CA ILE A 59 3.07 -1.41 -10.83
C ILE A 59 1.82 -2.29 -10.87
N CYS A 60 2.03 -3.60 -10.95
CA CYS A 60 0.97 -4.59 -10.87
C CYS A 60 0.58 -4.87 -9.43
N VAL A 61 -0.64 -4.52 -9.07
CA VAL A 61 -1.18 -4.74 -7.72
C VAL A 61 -2.41 -5.64 -7.76
N LYS A 62 -2.56 -6.47 -6.74
CA LYS A 62 -3.81 -7.21 -6.54
C LYS A 62 -4.85 -6.22 -6.00
N PRO A 63 -6.01 -6.04 -6.66
CA PRO A 63 -7.00 -5.06 -6.23
C PRO A 63 -7.51 -5.40 -4.82
N GLN A 64 -7.33 -4.46 -3.90
CA GLN A 64 -7.78 -4.52 -2.53
C GLN A 64 -8.21 -3.12 -2.12
N ALA A 65 -9.52 -2.93 -1.92
CA ALA A 65 -10.08 -1.65 -1.51
C ALA A 65 -9.65 -1.28 -0.09
N CYS A 66 -9.48 0.01 0.15
CA CYS A 66 -9.21 0.61 1.46
C CYS A 66 -9.87 1.99 1.57
N GLY A 67 -9.84 2.60 2.76
CA GLY A 67 -10.47 3.89 2.98
C GLY A 67 -11.98 3.81 2.86
N GLY A 68 -12.57 4.80 2.21
CA GLY A 68 -14.01 4.92 2.10
C GLY A 68 -14.69 5.35 3.40
N PHE A 69 -16.00 5.56 3.32
CA PHE A 69 -16.87 5.79 4.48
C PHE A 69 -16.74 4.69 5.56
N ALA A 70 -16.45 3.45 5.14
CA ALA A 70 -16.26 2.32 6.05
C ALA A 70 -14.87 2.27 6.71
N GLY A 71 -13.91 3.12 6.29
CA GLY A 71 -12.57 3.18 6.85
C GLY A 71 -11.77 1.88 6.70
N LEU A 72 -11.90 1.19 5.56
CA LEU A 72 -11.27 -0.11 5.31
C LEU A 72 -9.74 -0.02 5.42
N ARG A 73 -9.14 -0.93 6.20
CA ARG A 73 -7.68 -0.93 6.43
C ARG A 73 -6.95 -1.86 5.46
N CYS A 74 -5.74 -1.46 5.09
CA CYS A 74 -4.83 -2.31 4.36
C CYS A 74 -4.19 -3.38 5.26
N PRO A 75 -3.80 -4.53 4.67
CA PRO A 75 -3.00 -5.52 5.39
C PRO A 75 -1.64 -4.93 5.80
N VAL A 76 -0.98 -5.58 6.76
CA VAL A 76 0.33 -5.16 7.29
C VAL A 76 1.34 -4.98 6.15
N GLY A 77 2.09 -3.88 6.19
CA GLY A 77 3.11 -3.54 5.20
C GLY A 77 2.59 -2.81 3.96
N LYS A 78 1.29 -2.51 3.89
CA LYS A 78 0.68 -1.73 2.82
C LYS A 78 0.08 -0.42 3.33
N LYS A 79 0.03 0.57 2.44
CA LYS A 79 -0.62 1.86 2.67
C LYS A 79 -1.79 2.02 1.71
N CYS A 80 -2.80 2.75 2.16
CA CYS A 80 -3.94 3.10 1.32
C CYS A 80 -3.57 4.32 0.48
N TYR A 81 -3.72 4.17 -0.84
CA TYR A 81 -3.56 5.25 -1.81
C TYR A 81 -4.87 5.45 -2.54
N ASP A 82 -5.17 6.69 -2.88
CA ASP A 82 -6.34 7.04 -3.69
C ASP A 82 -6.34 6.25 -5.00
N ASP A 83 -7.49 5.75 -5.42
CA ASP A 83 -7.59 4.96 -6.65
C ASP A 83 -7.77 5.91 -7.85
N PRO A 84 -6.75 6.14 -8.70
CA PRO A 84 -6.84 7.12 -9.79
C PRO A 84 -7.84 6.72 -10.89
N ARG A 85 -8.53 5.59 -10.73
CA ARG A 85 -9.57 5.09 -11.64
C ARG A 85 -10.96 5.56 -11.24
N ASP A 86 -11.12 6.18 -10.07
CA ASP A 86 -12.36 6.83 -9.67
C ASP A 86 -12.29 8.36 -9.90
N ASP A 87 -13.44 9.01 -9.75
CA ASP A 87 -13.62 10.46 -9.87
C ASP A 87 -13.64 11.16 -8.49
N CYS A 88 -13.23 10.45 -7.44
CA CYS A 88 -13.31 10.91 -6.07
C CYS A 88 -11.98 11.55 -5.65
N ASP A 89 -11.93 12.88 -5.55
CA ASP A 89 -10.73 13.57 -5.06
C ASP A 89 -10.82 13.84 -3.54
N PRO A 90 -9.97 13.21 -2.71
CA PRO A 90 -9.97 13.43 -1.27
C PRO A 90 -9.58 14.85 -0.86
N ASN A 91 -8.90 15.61 -1.72
CA ASN A 91 -8.51 17.00 -1.47
C ASN A 91 -9.61 18.01 -1.89
N ALA A 92 -10.61 17.58 -2.66
CA ALA A 92 -11.75 18.39 -3.09
C ALA A 92 -13.05 18.08 -2.33
N GLY A 93 -12.94 17.47 -1.15
CA GLY A 93 -14.08 17.18 -0.26
C GLY A 93 -14.46 15.70 -0.14
N GLY A 94 -13.73 14.79 -0.79
CA GLY A 94 -13.94 13.35 -0.72
C GLY A 94 -13.23 12.66 0.47
N ALA A 95 -13.55 13.01 1.72
CA ALA A 95 -12.95 12.35 2.88
C ALA A 95 -13.17 10.82 2.92
N ASP A 96 -14.19 10.36 2.19
CA ASP A 96 -14.65 8.98 2.09
C ASP A 96 -14.32 8.33 0.73
N CYS A 97 -13.25 8.75 0.04
CA CYS A 97 -12.85 8.11 -1.22
C CYS A 97 -12.32 6.69 -1.00
N ILE A 98 -12.64 5.80 -1.95
CA ILE A 98 -12.16 4.43 -1.93
C ILE A 98 -10.77 4.40 -2.54
N GLY A 99 -9.81 3.92 -1.76
CA GLY A 99 -8.45 3.72 -2.21
C GLY A 99 -8.12 2.27 -2.54
N ILE A 100 -6.87 2.05 -2.92
CA ILE A 100 -6.25 0.75 -3.13
C ILE A 100 -5.02 0.53 -2.26
N CYS A 101 -4.85 -0.70 -1.77
CA CYS A 101 -3.70 -1.09 -0.96
C CYS A 101 -2.45 -1.42 -1.78
N ILE A 102 -1.43 -0.59 -1.61
CA ILE A 102 -0.08 -0.74 -2.21
C ILE A 102 0.95 -0.91 -1.10
#